data_AF-A0A1X4ITM8-F1
#
_entry.id   AF-A0A1X4ITM8-F1
#
_cell.length_a   1.000
_cell.length_b   1.000
_cell.length_c   1.000
_cell.angle_alpha   90.00
_cell.angle_beta   90.00
_cell.angle_gamma   90.00
#
_symmetry.space_group_name_H-M   'P 1'
#
loop_
_entity.id
_entity.type
_entity.pdbx_description
1 polymer ?
#
loop_
_entity_poly.entity_id
_entity_poly.type
_entity_poly.pdbx_seq_one_letter_code
_entity_poly.pdbx_strand_id
1 'polypeptide(L)'
;MERFGLDDFRELLGVDKGRLTTYGNLNQYAIKPALLEVNALSDFTVSIVPEQTGRRVTGFVIGWGAKDIEGKRAAYAELQRPRVGRKARITGTVEEMLPSAIIE
;
A
#
# COMPACT_ATOMS: atom_id res chain seq x y z
N MET A 1 -8.38 4.08 -15.15
CA MET A 1 -6.94 3.85 -14.90
C MET A 1 -6.20 5.09 -15.32
N GLU A 2 -5.22 5.50 -14.55
CA GLU A 2 -4.48 6.75 -14.77
C GLU A 2 -3.01 6.44 -14.98
N ARG A 3 -2.33 7.20 -15.84
CA ARG A 3 -0.92 6.98 -16.18
C ARG A 3 -0.09 8.15 -15.70
N PHE A 4 1.01 7.84 -15.03
CA PHE A 4 1.97 8.84 -14.55
C PHE A 4 3.35 8.54 -15.08
N GLY A 5 4.06 9.59 -15.51
CA GLY A 5 5.50 9.49 -15.73
C GLY A 5 6.24 9.21 -14.43
N LEU A 6 7.46 8.67 -14.52
CA LEU A 6 8.25 8.33 -13.35
C LEU A 6 8.53 9.55 -12.44
N ASP A 7 8.78 10.73 -13.01
CA ASP A 7 9.07 11.94 -12.23
C ASP A 7 7.80 12.57 -11.65
N ASP A 8 6.71 12.66 -12.42
CA ASP A 8 5.41 13.11 -11.93
C ASP A 8 4.92 12.24 -10.77
N PHE A 9 5.17 10.92 -10.84
CA PHE A 9 4.80 10.00 -9.79
C PHE A 9 5.62 10.18 -8.51
N ARG A 10 6.88 10.62 -8.61
CA ARG A 10 7.68 10.99 -7.44
C ARG A 10 7.13 12.24 -6.77
N GLU A 11 6.76 13.23 -7.57
CA GLU A 11 6.13 14.46 -7.07
C GLU A 11 4.79 14.17 -6.39
N LEU A 12 3.96 13.32 -6.99
CA LEU A 12 2.69 12.85 -6.40
C LEU A 12 2.89 12.20 -5.02
N LEU A 13 3.95 11.40 -4.87
CA LEU A 13 4.31 10.77 -3.59
C LEU A 13 5.02 11.70 -2.61
N GLY A 14 5.29 12.96 -2.98
CA GLY A 14 6.00 13.94 -2.16
C GLY A 14 7.48 13.60 -1.95
N VAL A 15 8.11 12.91 -2.90
CA VAL A 15 9.53 12.55 -2.82
C VAL A 15 10.38 13.77 -3.20
N ASP A 16 11.24 14.21 -2.29
CA ASP A 16 12.18 15.31 -2.55
C ASP A 16 13.08 15.04 -3.76
N LYS A 17 13.47 16.12 -4.47
CA LYS A 17 14.42 16.03 -5.58
C LYS A 17 15.73 15.38 -5.13
N GLY A 18 16.21 14.42 -5.93
CA GLY A 18 17.45 13.70 -5.65
C GLY A 18 17.31 12.54 -4.64
N ARG A 19 16.12 12.29 -4.09
CA ARG A 19 15.83 11.09 -3.28
C ARG A 19 15.15 10.01 -4.11
N LEU A 20 15.33 8.75 -3.68
CA LEU A 20 14.72 7.56 -4.32
C LEU A 20 14.87 7.57 -5.85
N THR A 21 16.08 7.89 -6.32
CA THR A 21 16.39 8.10 -7.74
C THR A 21 16.28 6.80 -8.55
N THR A 22 16.54 5.65 -7.92
CA THR A 22 16.34 4.34 -8.54
C THR A 22 14.92 3.85 -8.31
N TYR A 23 14.36 3.14 -9.30
CA TYR A 23 13.06 2.50 -9.15
C TYR A 23 13.02 1.54 -7.95
N GLY A 24 14.09 0.77 -7.70
CA GLY A 24 14.15 -0.15 -6.56
C GLY A 24 13.92 0.56 -5.23
N ASN A 25 14.63 1.68 -5.01
CA ASN A 25 14.47 2.49 -3.80
C ASN A 25 13.07 3.12 -3.73
N LEU A 26 12.59 3.69 -4.84
CA LEU A 26 11.24 4.28 -4.89
C LEU A 26 10.17 3.23 -4.54
N ASN A 27 10.28 2.03 -5.12
CA ASN A 27 9.34 0.95 -4.89
C ASN A 27 9.35 0.47 -3.43
N GLN A 28 10.54 0.25 -2.87
CA GLN A 28 10.69 -0.26 -1.51
C GLN A 28 10.26 0.74 -0.43
N TYR A 29 10.60 2.01 -0.59
CA TYR A 29 10.45 3.00 0.48
C TYR A 29 9.22 3.91 0.33
N ALA A 30 8.67 4.05 -0.87
CA ALA A 30 7.50 4.90 -1.10
C ALA A 30 6.30 4.08 -1.60
N ILE A 31 6.44 3.35 -2.72
CA ILE A 31 5.29 2.72 -3.39
C ILE A 31 4.66 1.62 -2.52
N LYS A 32 5.46 0.63 -2.09
CA LYS A 32 4.96 -0.48 -1.29
C LYS A 32 4.36 -0.02 0.05
N PRO A 33 5.03 0.85 0.83
CA PRO A 33 4.42 1.40 2.05
C PRO A 33 3.12 2.15 1.78
N ALA A 34 3.07 3.00 0.75
CA ALA A 34 1.88 3.77 0.41
C ALA A 34 0.71 2.87 0.01
N LEU A 35 0.94 1.87 -0.85
CA LEU A 35 -0.10 0.89 -1.22
C LEU A 35 -0.67 0.17 0.00
N LEU A 36 0.22 -0.27 0.90
CA LEU A 36 -0.15 -1.00 2.09
C LEU A 36 -1.00 -0.14 3.04
N GLU A 37 -0.62 1.11 3.27
CA GLU A 37 -1.37 2.02 4.12
C GLU A 37 -2.73 2.41 3.52
N VAL A 38 -2.75 2.79 2.25
CA VAL A 38 -3.97 3.22 1.55
C VAL A 38 -4.99 2.07 1.50
N ASN A 39 -4.55 0.87 1.11
CA ASN A 39 -5.41 -0.30 1.01
C ASN A 39 -5.89 -0.81 2.37
N ALA A 40 -5.25 -0.44 3.46
CA ALA A 40 -5.71 -0.81 4.79
C ALA A 40 -6.70 0.22 5.37
N LEU A 41 -6.41 1.51 5.21
CA LEU A 41 -7.09 2.57 5.95
C LEU A 41 -8.20 3.25 5.17
N SER A 42 -8.23 3.14 3.84
CA SER A 42 -9.18 3.85 2.99
C SER A 42 -10.38 2.98 2.61
N ASP A 43 -11.47 3.58 2.14
CA ASP A 43 -12.66 2.86 1.63
C ASP A 43 -12.50 2.32 0.21
N PHE A 44 -11.34 2.56 -0.40
CA PHE A 44 -10.99 2.16 -1.74
C PHE A 44 -9.69 1.36 -1.74
N THR A 45 -9.50 0.60 -2.81
CA THR A 45 -8.30 -0.17 -3.08
C THR A 45 -7.57 0.46 -4.25
N VAL A 46 -6.26 0.58 -4.13
CA VAL A 46 -5.33 1.07 -5.13
C VAL A 46 -4.46 -0.08 -5.60
N SER A 47 -4.28 -0.16 -6.91
CA SER A 47 -3.27 -0.99 -7.55
C SER A 47 -2.35 -0.12 -8.40
N ILE A 48 -1.05 -0.40 -8.33
CA ILE A 48 -0.03 0.30 -9.13
C ILE A 48 0.74 -0.75 -9.92
N VAL A 49 0.83 -0.55 -11.23
CA VAL A 49 1.59 -1.40 -12.14
C VAL A 49 2.69 -0.56 -12.79
N PRO A 50 3.98 -0.97 -12.72
CA PRO A 50 5.06 -0.26 -13.39
C PRO A 50 4.98 -0.44 -14.91
N GLU A 51 5.14 0.66 -15.64
CA GLU A 51 5.28 0.66 -17.09
C GLU A 51 6.77 0.69 -17.46
N GLN A 52 7.17 -0.21 -18.35
CA GLN A 52 8.57 -0.41 -18.74
C GLN A 52 8.77 -0.10 -20.22
N THR A 53 9.84 0.64 -20.52
CA THR A 53 10.35 0.81 -21.88
C THR A 53 11.72 0.15 -21.95
N GLY A 54 11.79 -1.00 -22.64
CA GLY A 54 12.96 -1.86 -22.61
C GLY A 54 13.21 -2.44 -21.22
N ARG A 55 14.38 -2.16 -20.62
CA ARG A 55 14.75 -2.61 -19.26
C ARG A 55 14.51 -1.57 -18.16
N ARG A 56 14.00 -0.38 -18.51
CA ARG A 56 13.82 0.73 -17.57
C ARG A 56 12.34 0.96 -17.31
N VAL A 57 11.98 1.20 -16.05
CA VAL A 57 10.66 1.70 -15.67
C VAL A 57 10.58 3.17 -16.06
N THR A 58 9.58 3.54 -16.84
CA THR A 58 9.36 4.89 -17.37
C THR A 58 8.13 5.57 -16.79
N GLY A 59 7.21 4.79 -16.21
CA GLY A 59 6.01 5.32 -15.60
C GLY A 59 5.23 4.27 -14.80
N PHE A 60 4.01 4.64 -14.44
CA PHE A 60 3.11 3.82 -13.63
C PHE A 60 1.68 3.95 -14.12
N VAL A 61 0.94 2.84 -14.04
CA VAL A 61 -0.50 2.82 -14.23
C VAL A 61 -1.17 2.58 -12.89
N ILE A 62 -2.08 3.48 -12.50
CA ILE A 62 -2.83 3.42 -11.26
C ILE A 62 -4.27 2.99 -11.54
N GLY A 63 -4.72 1.98 -10.79
CA GLY A 63 -6.11 1.53 -10.73
C GLY A 63 -6.71 1.88 -9.37
N TRP A 64 -7.95 2.35 -9.39
CA TRP A 64 -8.76 2.60 -8.19
C TRP A 64 -9.99 1.70 -8.25
N GLY A 65 -10.33 1.06 -7.14
CA GLY A 65 -11.53 0.25 -6.99
C GLY A 65 -12.21 0.52 -5.66
N ALA A 66 -13.54 0.41 -5.62
CA ALA A 66 -14.27 0.46 -4.35
C ALA A 66 -14.09 -0.86 -3.60
N LYS A 67 -13.92 -0.79 -2.27
CA LYS A 67 -13.99 -1.99 -1.43
C LYS A 67 -15.43 -2.47 -1.31
N ASP A 68 -15.57 -3.77 -1.09
CA ASP A 68 -16.83 -4.37 -0.65
C ASP A 68 -17.18 -3.94 0.79
N ILE A 69 -18.37 -4.33 1.23
CA ILE A 69 -18.91 -3.92 2.53
C ILE A 69 -18.01 -4.41 3.67
N GLU A 70 -17.47 -5.62 3.56
CA GLU A 70 -16.55 -6.19 4.56
C GLU A 70 -15.22 -5.43 4.61
N GLY A 71 -14.63 -5.11 3.46
CA GLY A 71 -13.40 -4.33 3.35
C GLY A 71 -13.54 -2.91 3.89
N LYS A 72 -14.70 -2.26 3.71
CA LYS A 72 -15.00 -0.95 4.31
C LYS A 72 -15.14 -1.05 5.83
N ARG A 73 -15.80 -2.11 6.33
CA ARG A 73 -15.95 -2.34 7.77
C ARG A 73 -14.60 -2.57 8.45
N ALA A 74 -13.71 -3.33 7.82
CA ALA A 74 -12.36 -3.56 8.30
C ALA A 74 -11.54 -2.27 8.33
N ALA A 75 -11.61 -1.46 7.27
CA ALA A 75 -10.93 -0.15 7.23
C ALA A 75 -11.42 0.78 8.33
N TYR A 76 -12.74 0.87 8.51
CA TYR A 76 -13.35 1.66 9.59
C TYR A 76 -12.91 1.18 10.98
N ALA A 77 -12.91 -0.14 11.22
CA ALA A 77 -12.46 -0.72 12.48
C ALA A 77 -10.98 -0.41 12.77
N GLU A 78 -10.10 -0.46 11.76
CA GLU A 78 -8.68 -0.13 11.95
C GLU A 78 -8.45 1.38 12.17
N LEU A 79 -9.30 2.24 11.59
CA LEU A 79 -9.26 3.68 11.84
C LEU A 79 -9.60 4.03 13.30
N GLN A 80 -10.53 3.28 13.90
CA GLN A 80 -10.93 3.44 15.32
C GLN A 80 -9.91 2.84 16.31
N ARG A 81 -8.98 1.99 15.83
CA ARG A 81 -7.98 1.35 16.68
C ARG A 81 -6.76 2.25 16.92
N PRO A 82 -6.10 2.10 18.09
CA PRO A 82 -4.86 2.80 18.36
C PRO A 82 -3.76 2.43 17.35
N ARG A 83 -2.91 3.42 17.02
CA ARG A 83 -1.80 3.28 16.06
C ARG A 83 -0.78 2.20 16.48
N VAL A 84 -0.72 1.86 17.77
CA VAL A 84 0.17 0.82 18.31
C VAL A 84 -0.24 -0.55 17.73
N GLY A 85 0.74 -1.26 17.16
CA GLY A 85 0.50 -2.55 16.49
C GLY A 85 -0.19 -2.46 15.13
N ARG A 86 -0.53 -1.25 14.63
CA ARG A 86 -1.13 -1.04 13.30
C ARG A 86 -0.25 -1.62 12.21
N LYS A 87 1.05 -1.29 12.24
CA LYS A 87 2.00 -1.78 11.23
C LYS A 87 1.98 -3.30 11.18
N ALA A 88 2.06 -3.98 12.33
CA ALA A 88 2.00 -5.44 12.43
C ALA A 88 0.69 -6.02 11.88
N ARG A 89 -0.47 -5.40 12.19
CA ARG A 89 -1.79 -5.85 11.68
C ARG A 89 -1.90 -5.68 10.17
N ILE A 90 -1.43 -4.56 9.64
CA ILE A 90 -1.53 -4.26 8.21
C ILE A 90 -0.51 -5.09 7.40
N THR A 91 0.71 -5.30 7.90
CA THR A 91 1.71 -6.14 7.22
C THR A 91 1.44 -7.64 7.38
N GLY A 92 0.34 -8.04 8.01
CA GLY A 92 0.00 -9.45 8.24
C GLY A 92 0.99 -10.16 9.17
N THR A 93 1.73 -9.42 10.00
CA THR A 93 2.73 -9.92 10.94
C THR A 93 2.16 -10.07 12.35
N VAL A 94 0.83 -10.09 12.49
CA VAL A 94 0.19 -10.51 13.73
C VAL A 94 0.04 -12.01 13.66
N GLU A 95 0.78 -12.72 14.51
CA GLU A 95 0.47 -14.11 14.83
C GLU A 95 -0.94 -14.16 15.42
N GLU A 96 -1.84 -14.84 14.71
CA GLU A 96 -3.16 -15.17 15.24
C GLU A 96 -2.95 -16.22 16.34
N MET A 97 -2.99 -15.78 17.60
CA MET A 97 -3.01 -16.72 18.73
C MET A 97 -4.34 -17.47 18.68
N LEU A 98 -4.31 -18.70 18.18
CA LEU A 98 -5.45 -19.60 18.27
C LEU A 98 -5.83 -19.76 19.75
N PRO A 99 -7.11 -19.62 20.13
CA PRO A 99 -7.52 -19.84 21.51
C PRO A 99 -7.17 -21.29 21.90
N SER A 100 -6.46 -21.43 23.02
CA SER A 100 -6.05 -22.73 23.56
C SER A 100 -7.27 -23.44 24.15
N ALA A 101 -8.10 -24.02 23.30
CA ALA A 101 -9.15 -24.94 23.68
C ALA A 101 -9.37 -25.94 22.54
N ILE A 102 -8.62 -27.04 22.60
CA ILE A 102 -9.03 -28.44 22.41
C ILE A 102 -7.79 -29.28 22.77
N ILE A 103 -7.66 -29.60 24.06
CA ILE A 103 -6.99 -30.82 24.52
C ILE A 103 -7.96 -31.39 25.55
N GLU A 104 -8.89 -32.22 25.07
CA GLU A 104 -9.50 -33.28 25.87
C GLU A 104 -8.91 -34.61 25.39
#